data_AF-A0A6M0CY47-F1
#
_entry.id   AF-A0A6M0CY47-F1
#
_cell.length_a   1.000
_cell.length_b   1.000
_cell.length_c   1.000
_cell.angle_alpha   90.00
_cell.angle_beta   90.00
_cell.angle_gamma   90.00
#
_symmetry.space_group_name_H-M   'P 1'
#
loop_
_entity.id
_entity.type
_entity.pdbx_description
1 polymer ?
#
loop_
_entity_poly.entity_id
_entity_poly.type
_entity_poly.pdbx_seq_one_letter_code
_entity_poly.pdbx_strand_id
1 'polypeptide(L)'
;DQAARLAGEQARLQQAQHRVQAAQALLLPADGLPALLQDIAAAGRGLLFEQVNVGAAQARVEHAEVPIQVRVVGDFSQLSAFCRGAARAAQAGDTA
;
A
#
# COMPACT_ATOMS: atom_id res chain seq x y z
N ASP A 1 39.13 2.86 -26.29
CA ASP A 1 38.14 3.89 -25.93
C ASP A 1 36.68 3.39 -25.87
N GLN A 2 36.18 2.72 -26.91
CA GLN A 2 34.80 2.21 -26.95
C GLN A 2 34.44 1.24 -25.82
N ALA A 3 35.37 0.35 -25.44
CA ALA A 3 35.17 -0.58 -24.32
C ALA A 3 35.03 0.15 -22.97
N ALA A 4 35.71 1.29 -22.78
CA ALA A 4 35.63 2.09 -21.55
C ALA A 4 34.30 2.86 -21.45
N ARG A 5 33.77 3.35 -22.58
CA ARG A 5 32.46 4.01 -22.63
C ARG A 5 31.30 3.03 -22.40
N LEU A 6 31.38 1.83 -22.98
CA LEU A 6 30.38 0.78 -22.75
C LEU A 6 30.39 0.31 -21.29
N ALA A 7 31.56 0.17 -20.67
CA ALA A 7 31.68 -0.15 -19.26
C ALA A 7 31.07 0.93 -18.36
N GLY A 8 31.25 2.22 -18.69
CA GLY A 8 30.66 3.34 -17.94
C GLY A 8 29.14 3.42 -18.05
N GLU A 9 28.57 3.16 -19.23
CA GLU A 9 27.12 3.15 -19.43
C GLU A 9 26.44 1.92 -18.79
N GLN A 10 27.10 0.75 -18.82
CA GLN A 10 26.62 -0.43 -18.09
C GLN A 10 26.59 -0.22 -16.57
N ALA A 11 27.61 0.44 -16.02
CA ALA A 11 27.64 0.78 -14.61
C ALA A 11 26.49 1.73 -14.21
N ARG A 12 26.17 2.71 -15.07
CA ARG A 12 25.04 3.64 -14.86
C ARG A 12 23.68 2.97 -14.95
N LEU A 13 23.49 2.05 -15.91
CA LEU A 13 22.25 1.29 -16.04
C LEU A 13 22.03 0.35 -14.84
N GLN A 14 23.09 -0.32 -14.38
CA GLN A 14 23.01 -1.15 -13.17
C GLN A 14 22.66 -0.32 -11.93
N GLN A 15 23.23 0.88 -11.78
CA GLN A 15 22.88 1.79 -10.68
C GLN A 15 21.45 2.32 -10.75
N ALA A 16 20.96 2.63 -11.96
CA ALA A 16 19.58 3.08 -12.17
C ALA A 16 18.58 1.94 -11.89
N GLN A 17 18.86 0.72 -12.33
CA GLN A 17 18.03 -0.46 -12.05
C GLN A 17 17.97 -0.81 -10.56
N HIS A 18 19.11 -0.76 -9.86
CA HIS A 18 19.14 -0.96 -8.40
C HIS A 18 18.32 0.09 -7.64
N ARG A 19 18.33 1.36 -8.07
CA ARG A 19 17.49 2.41 -7.44
C ARG A 19 16.00 2.23 -7.72
N VAL A 20 15.65 1.80 -8.93
CA VAL A 20 14.27 1.54 -9.32
C VAL A 20 13.72 0.32 -8.59
N GLN A 21 14.50 -0.75 -8.42
CA GLN A 21 14.11 -1.94 -7.63
C GLN A 21 13.99 -1.63 -6.13
N ALA A 22 14.92 -0.86 -5.56
CA ALA A 22 14.83 -0.46 -4.15
C ALA A 22 13.65 0.48 -3.87
N ALA A 23 13.27 1.33 -4.83
CA ALA A 23 12.07 2.15 -4.75
C ALA A 23 10.78 1.32 -4.92
N GLN A 24 10.80 0.28 -5.77
CA GLN A 24 9.68 -0.65 -5.94
C GLN A 24 9.43 -1.54 -4.72
N ALA A 25 10.46 -1.93 -3.98
CA ALA A 25 10.33 -2.70 -2.74
C ALA A 25 9.74 -1.91 -1.55
N LEU A 26 9.69 -0.58 -1.64
CA LEU A 26 8.99 0.32 -0.68
C LEU A 26 7.56 0.66 -1.12
N LEU A 27 7.17 0.25 -2.33
CA LEU A 27 5.86 0.48 -2.90
C LEU A 27 5.08 -0.82 -2.73
N LEU A 28 3.93 -0.74 -2.05
CA LEU A 28 3.01 -1.84 -1.76
C LEU A 28 2.88 -2.84 -2.93
N PRO A 29 2.56 -4.13 -2.68
CA PRO A 29 2.29 -5.07 -3.76
C PRO A 29 1.31 -4.44 -4.76
N ALA A 30 1.51 -4.66 -6.05
CA ALA A 30 0.77 -3.98 -7.13
C ALA A 30 -0.76 -4.04 -6.94
N ASP A 31 -1.22 -5.06 -6.20
CA ASP A 31 -2.63 -5.32 -5.91
C ASP A 31 -2.99 -5.04 -4.43
N GLY A 32 -2.02 -4.74 -3.57
CA GLY A 32 -2.15 -4.73 -2.10
C GLY A 32 -3.08 -3.64 -1.56
N LEU A 33 -2.91 -2.39 -1.99
CA LEU A 33 -3.80 -1.30 -1.56
C LEU A 33 -5.22 -1.47 -2.13
N PRO A 34 -5.42 -1.74 -3.44
CA PRO A 34 -6.74 -2.03 -3.98
C PRO A 34 -7.44 -3.22 -3.28
N ALA A 35 -6.71 -4.31 -3.03
CA ALA A 35 -7.23 -5.47 -2.31
C ALA A 35 -7.63 -5.12 -0.87
N LEU A 36 -6.77 -4.38 -0.15
CA LEU A 36 -7.08 -3.89 1.20
C LEU A 36 -8.36 -3.04 1.21
N LEU A 37 -8.53 -2.13 0.24
CA LEU A 37 -9.74 -1.31 0.15
C LEU A 37 -10.98 -2.15 -0.16
N GLN A 38 -10.85 -3.19 -0.99
CA GLN A 38 -11.94 -4.15 -1.24
C GLN A 38 -12.32 -4.92 0.03
N ASP A 39 -11.33 -5.37 0.80
CA ASP A 39 -11.57 -6.07 2.06
C ASP A 39 -12.22 -5.16 3.12
N ILE A 40 -11.78 -3.90 3.21
CA ILE A 40 -12.42 -2.87 4.05
C ILE A 40 -13.87 -2.66 3.62
N ALA A 41 -14.15 -2.54 2.31
CA ALA A 41 -15.51 -2.39 1.81
C ALA A 41 -16.37 -3.62 2.11
N ALA A 42 -15.82 -4.83 1.95
CA ALA A 42 -16.51 -6.08 2.25
C ALA A 42 -16.83 -6.24 3.75
N ALA A 43 -15.95 -5.74 4.62
CA ALA A 43 -16.16 -5.69 6.08
C ALA A 43 -17.25 -4.68 6.48
N GLY A 44 -17.45 -3.62 5.70
CA GLY A 44 -18.43 -2.57 5.97
C GLY A 44 -19.81 -2.82 5.35
N ARG A 45 -20.14 -4.04 4.92
CA ARG A 45 -21.45 -4.36 4.35
C ARG A 45 -22.59 -3.98 5.31
N GLY A 46 -23.52 -3.17 4.81
CA GLY A 46 -24.64 -2.63 5.59
C GLY A 46 -24.36 -1.32 6.29
N LEU A 47 -23.13 -0.78 6.22
CA LEU A 47 -22.80 0.59 6.62
C LEU A 47 -22.88 1.54 5.44
N LEU A 48 -23.19 2.81 5.73
CA LEU A 48 -23.05 3.91 4.79
C LEU A 48 -21.61 4.43 4.83
N PHE A 49 -20.88 4.35 3.72
CA PHE A 49 -19.58 5.00 3.58
C PHE A 49 -19.78 6.45 3.14
N GLU A 50 -19.42 7.39 4.01
CA GLU A 50 -19.48 8.83 3.69
C GLU A 50 -18.20 9.28 2.98
N GLN A 51 -17.04 8.75 3.41
CA GLN A 51 -15.75 9.18 2.89
C GLN A 51 -14.69 8.09 3.03
N VAL A 52 -13.85 7.96 2.00
CA VAL A 52 -12.61 7.18 2.03
C VAL A 52 -11.50 8.04 1.45
N ASN A 53 -10.49 8.36 2.26
CA ASN A 53 -9.33 9.13 1.84
C ASN A 53 -8.08 8.28 1.99
N VAL A 54 -7.29 8.19 0.92
CA VAL A 54 -5.95 7.61 0.94
C VAL A 54 -4.97 8.78 0.92
N GLY A 55 -4.18 8.93 1.97
CA GLY A 55 -3.16 9.96 2.06
C GLY A 55 -1.86 9.56 1.36
N ALA A 56 -0.93 10.50 1.28
CA ALA A 56 0.37 10.26 0.67
C ALA A 56 1.18 9.22 1.47
N ALA A 57 1.90 8.36 0.75
CA ALA A 57 2.86 7.44 1.35
C ALA A 57 3.95 8.21 2.09
N GLN A 58 4.24 7.79 3.31
CA GLN A 58 5.25 8.36 4.16
C GLN A 58 6.39 7.36 4.27
N ALA A 59 7.53 7.69 3.67
CA ALA A 59 8.72 6.87 3.81
C ALA A 59 9.15 6.82 5.28
N ARG A 60 9.34 5.61 5.80
CA ARG A 60 10.06 5.32 7.04
C ARG A 60 11.39 4.68 6.67
N VAL A 61 12.21 4.44 7.69
CA VAL A 61 13.54 3.82 7.51
C VAL A 61 13.40 2.39 6.98
N GLU A 62 12.36 1.67 7.39
CA GLU A 62 12.22 0.23 7.12
C GLU A 62 10.99 -0.12 6.26
N HIS A 63 10.02 0.78 6.12
CA HIS A 63 8.78 0.57 5.38
C HIS A 63 8.21 1.89 4.86
N ALA A 64 7.12 1.82 4.09
CA ALA A 64 6.31 2.99 3.77
C ALA A 64 4.95 2.88 4.46
N GLU A 65 4.49 3.96 5.06
CA GLU A 65 3.17 4.04 5.68
C GLU A 65 2.22 4.80 4.76
N VAL A 66 1.08 4.19 4.42
CA VAL A 66 0.02 4.86 3.68
C VAL A 66 -1.16 5.09 4.63
N PRO A 67 -1.42 6.32 5.08
CA PRO A 67 -2.54 6.59 5.97
C PRO A 67 -3.86 6.48 5.19
N ILE A 68 -4.81 5.70 5.71
CA ILE A 68 -6.16 5.55 5.15
C ILE A 68 -7.16 6.03 6.18
N GLN A 69 -8.00 7.00 5.81
CA GLN A 69 -9.09 7.49 6.65
C GLN A 69 -10.43 7.05 6.05
N VAL A 70 -11.26 6.45 6.88
CA VAL A 70 -12.59 5.97 6.50
C VAL A 70 -13.64 6.57 7.43
N ARG A 71 -14.71 7.10 6.86
CA ARG A 71 -15.88 7.61 7.58
C ARG A 71 -17.10 6.78 7.20
N VAL A 72 -17.69 6.14 8.19
CA VAL A 72 -18.88 5.28 8.03
C VAL A 72 -19.95 5.62 9.05
N VAL A 73 -21.21 5.39 8.68
CA VAL A 73 -22.40 5.55 9.52
C VAL A 73 -23.22 4.26 9.50
N GLY A 74 -23.73 3.85 10.66
CA GLY A 74 -24.63 2.71 10.80
C GLY A 74 -24.83 2.36 12.27
N ASP A 75 -25.47 1.22 12.51
CA ASP A 75 -25.78 0.78 13.88
C ASP A 75 -24.52 0.34 14.62
N PHE A 76 -24.53 0.49 15.95
CA PHE A 76 -23.38 0.16 16.78
C PHE A 76 -22.86 -1.28 16.59
N SER A 77 -23.76 -2.26 16.43
CA SER A 77 -23.39 -3.66 16.19
C SER A 77 -22.63 -3.84 14.87
N GLN A 78 -23.05 -3.13 13.82
CA GLN A 78 -22.43 -3.12 12.50
C GLN A 78 -21.07 -2.39 12.54
N LEU A 79 -21.00 -1.24 13.21
CA LEU A 79 -19.74 -0.50 13.41
C LEU A 79 -18.70 -1.35 14.17
N SER A 80 -19.13 -2.05 15.23
CA SER A 80 -18.28 -2.94 16.00
C SER A 80 -17.76 -4.12 15.15
N ALA A 81 -18.62 -4.71 14.31
CA ALA A 81 -18.25 -5.76 13.38
C ALA A 81 -17.28 -5.26 12.31
N PHE A 82 -17.52 -4.05 11.77
CA PHE A 82 -16.66 -3.40 10.80
C PHE A 82 -15.25 -3.17 11.34
N CYS A 83 -15.08 -2.62 12.54
CA CYS A 83 -13.75 -2.43 13.14
C CYS A 83 -12.96 -3.74 13.26
N ARG A 84 -13.63 -4.84 13.63
CA ARG A 84 -12.99 -6.17 13.67
C ARG A 84 -12.64 -6.70 12.29
N GLY A 85 -13.51 -6.49 11.30
CA GLY A 85 -13.25 -6.89 9.91
C GLY A 85 -12.11 -6.10 9.28
N ALA A 86 -12.09 -4.79 9.45
CA ALA A 86 -11.04 -3.90 8.97
C ALA A 86 -9.67 -4.23 9.61
N ALA A 87 -9.65 -4.56 10.90
CA ALA A 87 -8.42 -5.01 11.57
C ALA A 87 -7.86 -6.31 10.96
N ARG A 88 -8.73 -7.26 10.58
CA ARG A 88 -8.30 -8.50 9.89
C ARG A 88 -7.78 -8.22 8.49
N ALA A 89 -8.44 -7.32 7.75
CA ALA A 89 -8.01 -6.91 6.41
C ALA A 89 -6.61 -6.27 6.44
N ALA A 90 -6.34 -5.42 7.43
CA ALA A 90 -5.04 -4.78 7.61
C ALA A 90 -3.91 -5.78 7.93
N GLN A 91 -4.21 -6.88 8.63
CA GLN A 91 -3.23 -7.93 8.95
C GLN A 91 -2.93 -8.86 7.77
N ALA A 92 -3.92 -9.10 6.90
CA ALA A 92 -3.75 -9.95 5.72
C ALA A 92 -2.81 -9.32 4.67
N GLY A 93 -2.84 -7.99 4.56
CA GLY A 93 -1.97 -7.23 3.66
C GLY A 93 -0.47 -7.24 4.04
N ASP A 94 -0.13 -7.69 5.24
CA ASP A 94 1.27 -7.80 5.75
C ASP A 94 1.89 -9.18 5.43
N THR A 95 1.07 -10.14 4.99
CA THR A 95 1.49 -11.54 4.73
C THR A 95 1.67 -11.90 3.25
N ALA A 96 1.43 -10.95 2.34
CA ALA A 96 1.53 -11.12 0.89
C ALA A 96 2.70 -10.31 0.31
#